data_AF-A0A376RD90-F1
#
_entry.id   AF-A0A376RD90-F1
#
_cell.length_a   1.000
_cell.length_b   1.000
_cell.length_c   1.000
_cell.angle_alpha   90.00
_cell.angle_beta   90.00
_cell.angle_gamma   90.00
#
_symmetry.space_group_name_H-M   'P 1'
#
loop_
_entity.id
_entity.type
_entity.pdbx_description
1 polymer ?
#
loop_
_entity_poly.entity_id
_entity_poly.type
_entity_poly.pdbx_seq_one_letter_code
_entity_poly.pdbx_strand_id
1 'polypeptide(L)'
;MFWRDITLSVWRKKTTGLKTKKRLLPLVLAAALCSSPVWAEEATFTANFKDTDLKSFIETVGANLNKTIIMGPGVQGKVSIRTMTPLNERQYYQLFLNLLEAQGYAVVPMETTC
;
A
#
# COMPACT_ATOMS: atom_id res chain seq x y z
N MET A 1 -50.11 -30.04 19.67
CA MET A 1 -49.05 -30.26 20.69
C MET A 1 -48.62 -31.72 20.59
N PHE A 2 -47.74 -32.05 19.63
CA PHE A 2 -47.17 -33.38 19.45
C PHE A 2 -45.76 -33.21 18.89
N TRP A 3 -44.87 -32.91 19.82
CA TRP A 3 -43.47 -33.32 19.91
C TRP A 3 -42.90 -34.20 18.77
N ARG A 4 -41.70 -33.78 18.31
CA ARG A 4 -40.46 -34.56 18.07
C ARG A 4 -40.12 -34.98 16.64
N ASP A 5 -39.03 -34.37 16.15
CA ASP A 5 -37.71 -34.99 15.94
C ASP A 5 -37.67 -36.38 15.26
N ILE A 6 -36.74 -36.76 14.39
CA ILE A 6 -35.52 -36.21 13.78
C ILE A 6 -35.09 -37.33 12.80
N THR A 7 -34.32 -36.97 11.77
CA THR A 7 -33.53 -37.86 10.88
C THR A 7 -34.27 -38.79 9.92
N LEU A 8 -34.41 -38.34 8.67
CA LEU A 8 -34.30 -39.21 7.51
C LEU A 8 -33.11 -38.74 6.66
N SER A 9 -31.98 -39.41 6.93
CA SER A 9 -31.08 -39.99 5.93
C SER A 9 -30.91 -39.23 4.61
N VAL A 10 -29.73 -38.60 4.50
CA VAL A 10 -28.74 -38.83 3.43
C VAL A 10 -29.35 -39.42 2.16
N TRP A 11 -29.82 -38.55 1.27
CA TRP A 11 -30.21 -38.95 -0.08
C TRP A 11 -29.01 -38.83 -1.02
N ARG A 12 -28.30 -39.95 -1.16
CA ARG A 12 -27.20 -40.19 -2.10
C ARG A 12 -27.73 -40.10 -3.53
N LYS A 13 -27.42 -39.02 -4.26
CA LYS A 13 -27.78 -38.91 -5.69
C LYS A 13 -26.96 -39.90 -6.54
N LYS A 14 -27.74 -40.69 -7.25
CA LYS A 14 -27.46 -41.77 -8.18
C LYS A 14 -26.56 -41.33 -9.35
N THR A 15 -25.56 -42.18 -9.61
CA THR A 15 -24.71 -42.20 -10.80
C THR A 15 -25.53 -42.48 -12.06
N THR A 16 -25.19 -41.87 -13.21
CA THR A 16 -25.52 -42.40 -14.55
C THR A 16 -24.85 -41.60 -15.68
N GLY A 17 -24.00 -42.28 -16.46
CA GLY A 17 -23.99 -42.19 -17.93
C GLY A 17 -23.37 -40.96 -18.60
N LEU A 18 -22.03 -40.87 -18.59
CA LEU A 18 -21.28 -39.98 -19.48
C LEU A 18 -21.32 -40.54 -20.93
N LYS A 19 -22.28 -40.10 -21.74
CA LYS A 19 -22.23 -40.31 -23.20
C LYS A 19 -21.32 -39.25 -23.83
N THR A 20 -20.06 -39.64 -24.03
CA THR A 20 -19.06 -38.97 -24.86
C THR A 20 -19.63 -38.64 -26.25
N LYS A 21 -19.86 -37.35 -26.52
CA LYS A 21 -20.06 -36.84 -27.87
C LYS A 21 -19.12 -35.67 -28.13
N LYS A 22 -18.22 -35.94 -29.07
CA LYS A 22 -17.25 -35.06 -29.71
C LYS A 22 -17.82 -33.66 -30.01
N ARG A 23 -17.41 -32.67 -29.22
CA ARG A 23 -17.22 -31.27 -29.64
C ARG A 23 -16.08 -30.68 -28.80
N LEU A 24 -14.87 -31.12 -29.12
CA LEU A 24 -13.65 -30.39 -28.80
C LEU A 24 -13.53 -29.29 -29.87
N LEU A 25 -13.07 -28.09 -29.47
CA LEU A 25 -13.14 -26.78 -30.16
C LEU A 25 -14.47 -26.03 -29.90
N PRO A 26 -14.53 -24.89 -29.16
CA PRO A 26 -13.47 -24.05 -28.57
C PRO A 26 -13.80 -23.57 -27.12
N LEU A 27 -13.12 -24.06 -26.08
CA LEU A 27 -13.27 -23.53 -24.70
C LEU A 27 -11.95 -23.02 -24.09
N VAL A 28 -10.86 -23.02 -24.86
CA VAL A 28 -9.54 -22.57 -24.34
C VAL A 28 -9.36 -21.05 -24.46
N LEU A 29 -10.24 -20.34 -25.18
CA LEU A 29 -10.12 -18.89 -25.43
C LEU A 29 -10.88 -18.00 -24.43
N ALA A 30 -11.49 -18.55 -23.38
CA ALA A 30 -12.25 -17.78 -22.38
C ALA A 30 -11.50 -17.57 -21.05
N ALA A 31 -10.36 -18.24 -20.85
CA ALA A 31 -9.58 -18.13 -19.60
C ALA A 31 -8.54 -16.98 -19.61
N ALA A 32 -8.40 -16.25 -20.72
CA ALA A 32 -7.35 -15.23 -20.89
C ALA A 32 -7.79 -13.79 -20.53
N LEU A 33 -9.03 -13.57 -20.08
CA LEU A 33 -9.57 -12.21 -19.90
C LEU A 33 -9.75 -11.76 -18.44
N CYS A 34 -9.30 -12.55 -17.46
CA CYS A 34 -9.38 -12.18 -16.04
C CYS A 34 -8.01 -11.76 -15.47
N SER A 35 -7.28 -10.93 -16.20
CA SER A 35 -6.16 -10.15 -15.63
C SER A 35 -6.69 -8.78 -15.24
N SER A 36 -7.46 -8.72 -14.16
CA SER A 36 -7.78 -7.43 -13.55
C SER A 36 -6.48 -6.83 -13.02
N PRO A 37 -6.08 -5.60 -13.39
CA PRO A 37 -4.99 -4.94 -12.70
C PRO A 37 -5.42 -4.76 -11.25
N VAL A 38 -4.74 -5.45 -10.34
CA VAL A 38 -4.79 -5.12 -8.92
C VAL A 38 -4.24 -3.71 -8.82
N TRP A 39 -5.12 -2.72 -8.65
CA TRP A 39 -4.71 -1.38 -8.26
C TRP A 39 -4.15 -1.50 -6.85
N ALA A 40 -2.84 -1.44 -6.74
CA ALA A 40 -2.18 -1.29 -5.46
C ALA A 40 -2.67 0.01 -4.84
N GLU A 41 -3.29 -0.08 -3.66
CA GLU A 41 -3.68 1.08 -2.87
C GLU A 41 -2.39 1.80 -2.45
N GLU A 42 -2.00 2.84 -3.19
CA GLU A 42 -0.83 3.65 -2.84
C GLU A 42 -1.10 4.35 -1.51
N ALA A 43 -0.20 4.17 -0.54
CA ALA A 43 -0.26 4.89 0.72
C ALA A 43 -0.15 6.40 0.46
N THR A 44 -1.22 7.13 0.79
CA THR A 44 -1.27 8.59 0.65
C THR A 44 -0.92 9.26 1.98
N PHE A 45 0.05 10.15 1.96
CA PHE A 45 0.56 10.90 3.10
C PHE A 45 0.10 12.35 3.04
N THR A 46 -0.26 12.92 4.19
CA THR A 46 -0.60 14.34 4.32
C THR A 46 0.26 14.93 5.43
N ALA A 47 0.81 16.13 5.22
CA ALA A 47 1.64 16.83 6.18
C ALA A 47 1.03 18.20 6.53
N ASN A 48 1.00 18.52 7.82
CA ASN A 48 0.67 19.84 8.32
C ASN A 48 1.58 20.15 9.52
N PHE A 49 2.67 20.84 9.25
CA PHE A 49 3.62 21.33 10.23
C PHE A 49 3.49 22.84 10.31
N LYS A 50 3.45 23.37 11.52
CA LYS A 50 3.39 24.81 11.76
C LYS A 50 4.36 25.16 12.87
N ASP A 51 5.30 26.03 12.55
CA ASP A 51 6.33 26.54 13.47
C ASP A 51 7.05 25.41 14.22
N THR A 52 7.21 24.26 13.57
CA THR A 52 7.75 23.04 14.15
C THR A 52 9.27 23.03 14.05
N ASP A 53 9.95 22.54 15.09
CA ASP A 53 11.40 22.38 15.07
C ASP A 53 11.84 21.45 13.93
N LEU A 54 12.90 21.86 13.22
CA LEU A 54 13.40 21.14 12.06
C LEU A 54 13.79 19.68 12.40
N LYS A 55 14.36 19.44 13.58
CA LYS A 55 14.73 18.10 14.05
C LYS A 55 13.50 17.19 14.18
N SER A 56 12.47 17.65 14.87
CA SER A 56 11.22 16.89 15.04
C SER A 56 10.51 16.63 13.71
N PHE A 57 10.58 17.58 12.78
CA PHE A 57 10.10 17.36 11.41
C PHE A 57 10.85 16.23 10.71
N ILE A 58 12.20 16.25 10.72
CA ILE A 58 13.04 15.20 10.10
C ILE A 58 12.76 13.83 10.72
N GLU A 59 12.64 13.76 12.05
CA GLU A 59 12.33 12.52 12.77
C GLU A 59 10.95 11.96 12.37
N THR A 60 9.94 12.82 12.30
CA THR A 60 8.58 12.43 11.91
C THR A 60 8.54 11.92 10.47
N VAL A 61 9.21 12.62 9.54
CA VAL A 61 9.29 12.22 8.13
C VAL A 61 10.06 10.91 7.98
N GLY A 62 11.18 10.76 8.69
CA GLY A 62 11.97 9.52 8.70
C GLY A 62 11.16 8.32 9.21
N ALA A 63 10.39 8.50 10.28
CA ALA A 63 9.49 7.47 10.80
C ALA A 63 8.39 7.11 9.80
N ASN A 64 7.74 8.10 9.17
CA ASN A 64 6.69 7.88 8.17
C ASN A 64 7.22 7.14 6.92
N LEU A 65 8.45 7.43 6.52
CA LEU A 65 9.11 6.79 5.38
C LEU A 65 9.83 5.49 5.75
N ASN A 66 9.83 5.09 7.03
CA ASN A 66 10.62 3.97 7.55
C ASN A 66 12.11 4.06 7.15
N LYS A 67 12.70 5.27 7.19
CA LYS A 67 14.12 5.52 6.89
C LYS A 67 14.83 6.09 8.10
N THR A 68 16.00 5.52 8.40
CA THR A 68 16.91 6.08 9.41
C THR A 68 17.66 7.28 8.83
N ILE A 69 17.58 8.42 9.51
CA ILE A 69 18.22 9.68 9.09
C ILE A 69 19.24 10.09 10.16
N ILE A 70 20.47 10.39 9.74
CA ILE A 70 21.52 10.89 10.62
C ILE A 70 21.57 12.41 10.49
N MET A 71 21.42 13.13 11.60
CA MET A 71 21.43 14.60 11.64
C MET A 71 22.74 15.12 12.24
N GLY A 72 23.31 16.16 11.61
CA GLY A 72 24.48 16.86 12.15
C GLY A 72 24.13 17.80 13.32
N PRO A 73 25.12 18.22 14.12
CA PRO A 73 24.89 19.10 15.28
C PRO A 73 24.39 20.50 14.90
N GLY A 74 24.63 20.96 13.67
CA GLY A 74 24.21 22.26 13.16
C GLY A 74 22.77 22.31 12.63
N VAL A 75 22.01 21.22 12.68
CA VAL A 75 20.62 21.20 12.19
C VAL A 75 19.72 21.92 13.19
N GLN A 76 19.34 23.14 12.86
CA GLN A 76 18.45 23.98 13.67
C GLN A 76 17.59 24.89 12.78
N GLY A 77 16.42 25.27 13.28
CA GLY A 77 15.46 26.10 12.55
C GLY A 77 14.03 25.68 12.82
N LYS A 78 13.08 26.46 12.29
CA LYS A 78 11.65 26.18 12.34
C LYS A 78 11.09 26.09 10.95
N VAL A 79 10.14 25.17 10.76
CA VAL A 79 9.51 24.94 9.46
C VAL A 79 7.99 24.93 9.58
N SER A 80 7.37 25.46 8.53
CA SER A 80 5.92 25.52 8.39
C SER A 80 5.56 25.04 6.99
N ILE A 81 4.87 23.92 6.88
CA ILE A 81 4.44 23.36 5.60
C ILE A 81 3.10 22.67 5.72
N ARG A 82 2.24 22.86 4.72
CA ARG A 82 0.94 22.21 4.64
C ARG A 82 0.70 21.69 3.23
N THR A 83 0.37 20.41 3.12
CA THR A 83 -0.04 19.80 1.86
C THR A 83 -1.54 20.04 1.64
N MET A 84 -1.91 20.53 0.45
CA MET A 84 -3.33 20.72 0.08
C MET A 84 -4.01 19.43 -0.34
N THR A 85 -3.26 18.50 -0.93
CA THR A 85 -3.73 17.21 -1.42
C THR A 85 -2.90 16.07 -0.80
N PRO A 86 -3.45 14.85 -0.71
CA PRO A 86 -2.68 13.67 -0.31
C PRO A 86 -1.55 13.41 -1.31
N LEU A 87 -0.36 13.05 -0.80
CA LEU A 87 0.84 12.81 -1.57
C LEU A 87 1.26 11.34 -1.49
N ASN A 88 1.69 10.74 -2.58
CA ASN A 88 2.31 9.40 -2.54
C ASN A 88 3.69 9.46 -1.87
N GLU A 89 4.24 8.33 -1.44
CA GLU A 89 5.55 8.24 -0.78
C GLU A 89 6.67 9.01 -1.52
N ARG A 90 6.75 8.86 -2.85
CA ARG A 90 7.74 9.57 -3.68
C ARG A 90 7.56 11.09 -3.64
N GLN A 91 6.32 11.56 -3.68
CA GLN A 91 6.01 12.99 -3.64
C GLN A 91 6.27 13.55 -2.23
N TYR A 92 5.96 12.77 -1.20
CA TYR A 92 6.23 13.10 0.20
C TYR A 92 7.74 13.24 0.46
N TYR A 93 8.55 12.31 -0.07
CA TYR A 93 10.01 12.40 0.01
C TYR A 93 10.56 13.60 -0.77
N GLN A 94 10.03 13.88 -1.97
CA GLN A 94 10.46 15.06 -2.72
C GLN A 94 10.14 16.37 -1.98
N LEU A 95 8.97 16.46 -1.34
CA LEU A 95 8.59 17.60 -0.51
C LEU A 95 9.60 17.82 0.62
N PHE A 96 10.01 16.74 1.28
CA PHE A 96 11.03 16.76 2.32
C PHE A 96 12.37 17.31 1.82
N LEU A 97 12.83 16.86 0.64
CA LEU A 97 14.06 17.36 0.02
C LEU A 97 13.97 18.86 -0.28
N ASN A 98 12.88 19.32 -0.90
CA ASN A 98 12.68 20.72 -1.25
C ASN A 98 12.66 21.63 -0.02
N LEU A 99 12.06 21.16 1.08
CA LEU A 99 12.00 21.92 2.33
C LEU A 99 13.38 22.02 2.99
N LEU A 100 14.16 20.94 3.00
CA LEU A 100 15.54 20.98 3.49
C LEU A 100 16.41 21.90 2.64
N GLU A 101 16.28 21.85 1.32
CA GLU A 101 16.99 22.73 0.40
C GLU A 101 16.65 24.21 0.66
N ALA A 102 15.37 24.54 0.86
CA ALA A 102 14.94 25.90 1.20
C ALA A 102 15.50 26.40 2.54
N GLN A 103 15.82 25.48 3.47
CA GLN A 103 16.50 25.79 4.74
C GLN A 103 18.03 25.79 4.63
N GLY A 104 18.59 25.48 3.45
CA GLY A 104 20.04 25.42 3.22
C GLY A 104 20.69 24.09 3.62
N TYR A 105 19.91 23.02 3.78
CA TYR A 105 20.40 21.68 4.08
C TYR A 105 20.28 20.76 2.86
N ALA A 106 21.22 19.83 2.72
CA ALA A 106 21.20 18.80 1.70
C ALA A 106 21.11 17.41 2.37
N VAL A 107 20.37 16.50 1.73
CA VAL A 107 20.31 15.10 2.14
C VAL A 107 21.27 14.31 1.27
N VAL A 108 22.19 13.58 1.89
CA VAL A 108 23.10 12.68 1.18
C VAL A 108 22.67 11.24 1.47
N PRO A 109 22.14 10.51 0.47
CA PRO A 109 21.81 9.10 0.65
C PRO A 109 23.10 8.31 0.83
N MET A 110 23.21 7.61 1.95
CA MET A 110 24.29 6.65 2.19
C MET A 110 23.84 5.30 1.66
N GLU A 111 24.51 4.80 0.63
CA GLU A 111 24.34 3.42 0.21
C GLU A 111 24.99 2.50 1.26
N THR A 112 24.17 1.70 1.95
CA THR A 112 24.70 0.56 2.68
C THR A 112 24.95 -0.54 1.65
N THR A 113 26.07 -0.47 0.95
CA THR A 113 26.57 -1.62 0.20
C THR A 113 26.95 -2.70 1.21
N CYS A 114 26.09 -3.71 1.34
CA CYS A 114 26.42 -5.01 1.94
C CYS A 114 26.67 -6.01 0.82
#